data_AF-A0A835LAY9-F1
#
_entry.id   AF-A0A835LAY9-F1
#
_cell.length_a   1.000
_cell.length_b   1.000
_cell.length_c   1.000
_cell.angle_alpha   90.00
_cell.angle_beta   90.00
_cell.angle_gamma   90.00
#
_symmetry.space_group_name_H-M   'P 1'
#
loop_
_entity.id
_entity.type
_entity.pdbx_description
1 polymer ?
#
loop_
_entity_poly.entity_id
_entity_poly.type
_entity_poly.pdbx_seq_one_letter_code
_entity_poly.pdbx_strand_id
1 'polypeptide(L)'
;MTSSEQDSSRCCFINWVAQQGEDLERLLKALQEDSKDDIKLRHMAEISMKHFEEYFTLQDNQRRGEVVHLDGKFARNNCRSTISYGGLYSNHSNESDGDVDCALDTSALVLASILEEADKLRLKTLREIINILTPLQATDFLMATMKLHLSVHEWGKRRDHKHGRLSDN
;
A
#
# COMPACT_ATOMS: atom_id res chain seq x y z
N MET A 1 4.94 0.65 -19.63
CA MET A 1 5.30 0.04 -18.32
C MET A 1 5.71 -1.41 -18.55
N THR A 2 6.84 -1.86 -18.01
CA THR A 2 7.33 -3.24 -18.26
C THR A 2 6.63 -4.25 -17.33
N SER A 3 6.48 -5.51 -17.75
CA SER A 3 5.85 -6.58 -16.94
C SER A 3 6.46 -6.69 -15.54
N SER A 4 7.78 -6.46 -15.43
CA SER A 4 8.52 -6.50 -14.17
C SER A 4 8.17 -5.38 -13.16
N GLU A 5 7.77 -4.19 -13.64
CA GLU A 5 7.37 -3.07 -12.77
C GLU A 5 6.00 -3.31 -12.14
N GLN A 6 5.05 -3.86 -12.92
CA GLN A 6 3.73 -4.25 -12.43
C GLN A 6 3.82 -5.39 -11.40
N ASP A 7 4.69 -6.38 -11.63
CA ASP A 7 4.87 -7.51 -10.72
C ASP A 7 5.48 -7.09 -9.37
N SER A 8 6.45 -6.18 -9.37
CA SER A 8 7.06 -5.65 -8.16
C SER A 8 6.06 -4.82 -7.34
N SER A 9 5.30 -3.92 -7.98
CA SER A 9 4.27 -3.12 -7.31
C SER A 9 3.15 -3.98 -6.71
N ARG A 10 2.75 -5.06 -7.40
CA ARG A 10 1.73 -6.00 -6.92
C ARG A 10 2.22 -6.77 -5.70
N CYS A 11 3.47 -7.23 -5.72
CA CYS A 11 4.09 -7.90 -4.58
C CYS A 11 4.19 -6.94 -3.36
N CYS A 12 4.57 -5.67 -3.55
CA CYS A 12 4.61 -4.67 -2.47
C CYS A 12 3.26 -4.48 -1.78
N PHE A 13 2.20 -4.38 -2.57
CA PHE A 13 0.85 -4.24 -2.05
C PHE A 13 0.38 -5.49 -1.28
N ILE A 14 0.64 -6.69 -1.79
CA ILE A 14 0.26 -7.95 -1.12
C ILE A 14 0.95 -8.08 0.23
N ASN A 15 2.26 -7.79 0.30
CA ASN A 15 3.01 -7.86 1.55
C ASN A 15 2.49 -6.84 2.58
N TRP A 16 2.13 -5.65 2.13
CA TRP A 16 1.51 -4.65 3.00
C TRP A 16 0.12 -5.07 3.50
N VAL A 17 -0.72 -5.67 2.64
CA VAL A 17 -2.01 -6.23 3.06
C VAL A 17 -1.82 -7.32 4.13
N ALA A 18 -0.81 -8.17 3.99
CA ALA A 18 -0.47 -9.16 5.01
C ALA A 18 -0.02 -8.48 6.33
N GLN A 19 0.79 -7.43 6.26
CA GLN A 19 1.23 -6.68 7.44
C GLN A 19 0.05 -6.06 8.21
N GLN A 20 -0.97 -5.57 7.51
CA GLN A 20 -2.21 -5.06 8.11
C GLN A 20 -2.95 -6.13 8.91
N GLY A 21 -2.89 -7.40 8.49
CA GLY A 21 -3.42 -8.54 9.24
C GLY A 21 -2.68 -8.77 10.55
N GLU A 22 -1.34 -8.80 10.50
CA GLU A 22 -0.51 -8.96 11.71
C GLU A 22 -0.72 -7.82 12.72
N ASP A 23 -0.82 -6.58 12.23
CA ASP A 23 -1.01 -5.43 13.10
C ASP A 23 -2.38 -5.45 13.76
N LEU A 24 -3.42 -5.90 13.05
CA LEU A 24 -4.75 -6.10 13.61
C LEU A 24 -4.73 -7.12 14.76
N GLU A 25 -4.04 -8.24 14.58
CA GLU A 25 -3.89 -9.25 15.64
C GLU A 25 -3.15 -8.70 16.86
N ARG A 26 -2.08 -7.91 16.65
CA ARG A 26 -1.31 -7.28 17.73
C ARG A 26 -2.16 -6.27 18.51
N LEU A 27 -2.95 -5.44 17.83
CA LEU A 27 -3.85 -4.46 18.48
C LEU A 27 -4.97 -5.17 19.25
N LEU A 28 -5.57 -6.22 18.68
CA LEU A 28 -6.59 -7.04 19.36
C LEU A 28 -6.05 -7.64 20.65
N LYS A 29 -4.83 -8.18 20.62
CA LYS A 29 -4.18 -8.75 21.81
C LYS A 29 -3.92 -7.67 22.87
N ALA A 30 -3.44 -6.50 22.48
CA ALA A 30 -3.18 -5.38 23.40
C ALA A 30 -4.46 -4.92 24.13
N LEU A 31 -5.60 -4.87 23.44
CA LEU A 31 -6.88 -4.55 24.08
C LEU A 31 -7.37 -5.64 25.04
N GLN A 32 -7.15 -6.92 24.71
CA GLN A 32 -7.59 -8.02 25.56
C GLN A 32 -6.80 -8.11 26.87
N GLU A 33 -5.49 -7.91 26.80
CA GLU A 33 -4.59 -8.08 27.94
C GLU A 33 -4.44 -6.80 28.77
N ASP A 34 -4.41 -5.63 28.13
CA ASP A 34 -3.96 -4.39 28.75
C ASP A 34 -4.78 -3.16 28.32
N SER A 35 -6.11 -3.30 28.18
CA SER A 35 -7.01 -2.20 27.80
C SER A 35 -6.94 -0.94 28.67
N LYS A 36 -6.28 -0.98 29.83
CA LYS A 36 -6.08 0.17 30.73
C LYS A 36 -4.67 0.74 30.68
N ASP A 37 -3.74 0.12 29.95
CA ASP A 37 -2.36 0.61 29.81
C ASP A 37 -2.27 1.56 28.62
N ASP A 38 -2.58 2.84 28.87
CA ASP A 38 -2.53 3.90 27.87
C ASP A 38 -1.15 4.07 27.23
N ILE A 39 -0.05 3.78 27.95
CA ILE A 39 1.30 3.88 27.40
C ILE A 39 1.51 2.79 26.35
N LYS A 40 1.11 1.56 26.68
CA LYS A 40 1.18 0.44 25.74
C LYS A 40 0.27 0.66 24.53
N LEU A 41 -0.98 1.11 24.75
CA LEU A 41 -1.92 1.39 23.65
C LEU A 41 -1.40 2.49 22.72
N ARG A 42 -0.83 3.56 23.27
CA ARG A 42 -0.22 4.63 22.48
C ARG A 42 0.95 4.13 21.65
N HIS A 43 1.84 3.36 22.28
CA HIS A 43 2.97 2.76 21.58
C HIS A 43 2.54 1.84 20.44
N MET A 44 1.50 1.03 20.66
CA MET A 44 0.94 0.15 19.63
C MET A 44 0.31 0.93 18.48
N ALA A 45 -0.48 1.97 18.77
CA ALA A 45 -1.06 2.84 17.75
C ALA A 45 0.02 3.55 16.92
N GLU A 46 1.10 4.00 17.56
CA GLU A 46 2.26 4.61 16.89
C GLU A 46 2.99 3.63 15.98
N ILE A 47 3.22 2.38 16.42
CA ILE A 47 3.82 1.32 15.59
C ILE A 47 2.94 1.06 14.36
N SER A 48 1.64 0.86 14.55
CA SER A 48 0.72 0.61 13.43
C SER A 48 0.70 1.77 12.45
N MET A 49 0.66 3.01 12.94
CA MET A 49 0.69 4.19 12.09
C MET A 49 2.02 4.33 11.34
N LYS A 50 3.15 3.94 11.96
CA LYS A 50 4.45 3.88 11.30
C LYS A 50 4.46 2.91 10.12
N HIS A 51 3.87 1.72 10.26
CA HIS A 51 3.78 0.76 9.14
C HIS A 51 2.97 1.31 7.95
N PHE A 52 1.93 2.11 8.20
CA PHE A 52 1.24 2.83 7.12
C PHE A 52 2.18 3.79 6.40
N GLU A 53 2.91 4.63 7.14
CA GLU A 53 3.85 5.60 6.56
C GLU A 53 4.98 4.95 5.77
N GLU A 54 5.52 3.84 6.27
CA GLU A 54 6.57 3.08 5.59
C GLU A 54 6.09 2.53 4.23
N TYR A 55 4.84 2.05 4.14
CA TYR A 55 4.27 1.61 2.87
C TYR A 55 4.10 2.74 1.85
N PHE A 56 3.54 3.87 2.26
CA PHE A 56 3.39 5.01 1.35
C PHE A 56 4.75 5.59 0.92
N THR A 57 5.73 5.60 1.83
CA THR A 57 7.11 5.98 1.53
C THR A 57 7.71 5.04 0.49
N LEU A 58 7.55 3.73 0.65
CA LEU A 58 7.99 2.77 -0.36
C LEU A 58 7.33 2.99 -1.72
N GLN A 59 6.03 3.23 -1.72
CA GLN A 59 5.28 3.43 -2.95
C GLN A 59 5.74 4.70 -3.70
N ASP A 60 6.00 5.80 -2.98
CA ASP A 60 6.57 7.03 -3.54
C ASP A 60 7.98 6.81 -4.09
N ASN A 61 8.85 6.15 -3.34
CA ASN A 61 10.24 5.89 -3.76
C ASN A 61 10.34 4.91 -4.92
N GLN A 62 9.51 3.85 -4.93
CA GLN A 62 9.44 2.91 -6.04
C GLN A 62 9.00 3.60 -7.34
N ARG A 63 8.13 4.61 -7.25
CA ARG A 63 7.72 5.44 -8.40
C ARG A 63 8.78 6.46 -8.82
N ARG A 64 9.59 6.98 -7.88
CA ARG A 64 10.73 7.88 -8.17
C ARG A 64 12.01 7.15 -8.61
N GLY A 65 12.08 5.83 -8.45
CA GLY A 65 13.27 5.03 -8.74
C GLY A 65 14.37 5.15 -7.66
N GLU A 66 14.01 5.53 -6.43
CA GLU A 66 14.94 5.76 -5.34
C GLU A 66 15.08 4.51 -4.43
N VAL A 67 16.32 4.22 -3.99
CA VAL A 67 16.60 3.13 -3.03
C VAL A 67 16.49 3.68 -1.61
N VAL A 68 15.49 3.23 -0.85
CA VAL A 68 15.32 3.59 0.56
C VAL A 68 15.72 2.49 1.53
N HIS A 69 16.41 2.90 2.59
CA HIS A 69 16.72 2.03 3.72
C HIS A 69 15.54 2.08 4.70
N LEU A 70 14.82 0.98 4.83
CA LEU A 70 13.69 0.85 5.76
C LEU A 70 14.12 0.13 7.03
N ASP A 71 13.43 0.41 8.14
CA ASP A 71 13.65 -0.28 9.40
C ASP A 71 13.33 -1.79 9.29
N GLY A 72 14.15 -2.58 10.00
CA GLY A 72 14.39 -4.00 9.74
C GLY A 72 13.24 -5.00 9.93
N LYS A 73 11.99 -4.58 10.17
CA LYS A 73 10.81 -5.49 10.13
C LYS A 73 10.06 -5.40 8.79
N PHE A 74 9.90 -4.20 8.27
CA PHE A 74 9.19 -3.95 7.01
C PHE A 74 10.05 -4.28 5.77
N ALA A 75 11.37 -4.02 5.83
CA ALA A 75 12.32 -4.34 4.75
C ALA A 75 12.46 -5.84 4.43
N ARG A 76 12.24 -6.72 5.41
CA ARG A 76 12.45 -8.18 5.25
C ARG A 76 11.33 -8.86 4.46
N ASN A 77 10.14 -8.29 4.49
CA ASN A 77 8.94 -8.89 3.92
C ASN A 77 8.54 -8.25 2.59
N ASN A 78 9.22 -7.19 2.14
CA ASN A 78 8.91 -6.53 0.88
C ASN A 78 9.93 -6.85 -0.23
N CYS A 79 9.42 -7.00 -1.45
CA CYS A 79 10.03 -7.63 -2.62
C CYS A 79 11.50 -7.21 -2.78
N ARG A 80 12.40 -8.16 -2.51
CA ARG A 80 13.84 -8.01 -2.71
C ARG A 80 14.14 -8.09 -4.21
N SER A 81 13.79 -7.07 -4.97
CA SER A 81 14.13 -6.98 -6.38
C SER A 81 15.10 -5.82 -6.61
N THR A 82 16.40 -6.11 -6.51
CA THR A 82 17.42 -5.33 -7.21
C THR A 82 17.21 -5.56 -8.70
N ILE A 83 16.52 -4.66 -9.40
CA ILE A 83 16.40 -4.72 -10.87
C ILE A 83 17.32 -3.65 -11.46
N SER A 84 18.31 -4.14 -12.20
CA SER A 84 19.24 -3.37 -13.02
C SER A 84 18.55 -2.97 -14.32
N TYR A 85 18.43 -1.67 -14.59
CA TYR A 85 17.93 -1.16 -15.88
C TYR A 85 19.08 -1.14 -16.91
N GLY A 86 19.16 -2.19 -17.73
CA GLY A 86 19.84 -2.16 -19.02
C GLY A 86 18.78 -1.98 -20.12
N GLY A 87 18.81 -0.83 -20.79
CA GLY A 87 17.75 -0.43 -21.73
C GLY A 87 17.77 -1.11 -23.10
N LEU A 88 16.69 -0.92 -23.85
CA LEU A 88 16.68 -0.36 -25.22
C LEU A 88 15.24 -0.31 -25.75
N TYR A 89 14.84 0.87 -26.21
CA TYR A 89 13.67 1.08 -27.05
C TYR A 89 13.92 0.44 -28.42
N SER A 90 12.90 -0.20 -28.98
CA SER A 90 12.81 -0.40 -30.43
C SER A 90 11.38 -0.11 -30.87
N ASN A 91 11.27 0.94 -31.67
CA ASN A 91 10.07 1.35 -32.36
C ASN A 91 9.67 0.29 -33.39
N HIS A 92 8.37 0.02 -33.48
CA HIS A 92 7.77 -0.28 -34.77
C HIS A 92 6.40 0.39 -34.87
N SER A 93 6.29 1.26 -35.86
CA SER A 93 5.14 2.08 -36.22
C SER A 93 3.98 1.25 -36.78
N ASN A 94 2.76 1.55 -36.34
CA ASN A 94 1.58 1.53 -37.20
C ASN A 94 0.63 2.67 -36.78
N GLU A 95 0.55 3.67 -37.65
CA GLU A 95 -0.21 4.92 -37.48
C GLU A 95 -1.71 4.67 -37.66
N SER A 96 -2.46 4.76 -36.55
CA SER A 96 -3.91 5.06 -36.43
C SER A 96 -4.46 4.56 -35.08
N ASP A 97 -3.76 3.64 -34.41
CA ASP A 97 -4.13 3.05 -33.10
C ASP A 97 -3.27 3.62 -31.95
N GLY A 98 -2.07 4.11 -32.27
CA GLY A 98 -1.13 4.66 -31.28
C GLY A 98 -1.55 6.00 -30.66
N ASP A 99 -2.47 6.75 -31.29
CA ASP A 99 -2.97 8.03 -30.74
C ASP A 99 -3.96 7.78 -29.57
N VAL A 100 -4.80 6.76 -29.70
CA VAL A 100 -5.71 6.34 -28.62
C VAL A 100 -4.92 5.72 -27.47
N ASP A 101 -3.95 4.86 -27.77
CA ASP A 101 -3.09 4.24 -26.75
C ASP A 101 -2.24 5.30 -26.01
N CYS A 102 -1.65 6.26 -26.72
CA CYS A 102 -0.92 7.38 -26.12
C CYS A 102 -1.81 8.29 -25.26
N ALA A 103 -3.05 8.55 -25.70
CA ALA A 103 -4.02 9.31 -24.91
C ALA A 103 -4.44 8.55 -23.64
N LEU A 104 -4.63 7.23 -23.74
CA LEU A 104 -4.94 6.36 -22.59
C LEU A 104 -3.77 6.30 -21.59
N ASP A 105 -2.54 6.15 -22.06
CA ASP A 105 -1.33 6.18 -21.22
C ASP A 105 -1.18 7.54 -20.51
N THR A 106 -1.40 8.63 -21.23
CA THR A 106 -1.38 9.98 -20.65
C THR A 106 -2.44 10.12 -19.55
N SER A 107 -3.66 9.64 -19.80
CA SER A 107 -4.74 9.64 -18.81
C SER A 107 -4.39 8.78 -17.59
N ALA A 108 -3.81 7.60 -17.79
CA ALA A 108 -3.38 6.72 -16.72
C ALA A 108 -2.32 7.37 -15.82
N LEU A 109 -1.35 8.08 -16.40
CA LEU A 109 -0.33 8.83 -15.66
C LEU A 109 -0.94 9.97 -14.82
N VAL A 110 -1.87 10.73 -15.38
CA VAL A 110 -2.56 11.82 -14.64
C VAL A 110 -3.37 11.24 -13.48
N LEU A 111 -4.13 10.15 -13.71
CA LEU A 111 -4.90 9.49 -12.66
C LEU A 111 -4.01 8.92 -11.56
N ALA A 112 -2.86 8.34 -11.92
CA ALA A 112 -1.89 7.85 -10.95
C ALA A 112 -1.37 8.98 -10.05
N SER A 113 -1.07 10.15 -10.62
CA SER A 113 -0.65 11.32 -9.85
C SER A 113 -1.74 11.84 -8.90
N ILE A 114 -2.99 11.91 -9.35
CA ILE A 114 -4.12 12.33 -8.50
C ILE A 114 -4.29 11.36 -7.33
N LEU A 115 -4.22 10.05 -7.59
CA LEU A 115 -4.33 9.03 -6.55
C LEU A 115 -3.18 9.12 -5.54
N GLU A 116 -1.96 9.40 -6.01
CA GLU A 116 -0.80 9.60 -5.14
C GLU A 116 -1.01 10.78 -4.17
N GLU A 117 -1.43 11.94 -4.67
CA GLU A 117 -1.69 13.11 -3.83
C GLU A 117 -2.86 12.86 -2.87
N ALA A 118 -3.89 12.14 -3.31
CA ALA A 118 -5.00 11.74 -2.45
C ALA A 118 -4.56 10.78 -1.34
N ASP A 119 -3.65 9.85 -1.64
CA ASP A 119 -3.09 8.90 -0.69
C ASP A 119 -2.20 9.60 0.36
N LYS A 120 -1.35 10.55 -0.07
CA LYS A 120 -0.59 11.42 0.86
C LYS A 120 -1.52 12.20 1.79
N LEU A 121 -2.57 12.80 1.25
CA LEU A 121 -3.56 13.52 2.05
C LEU A 121 -4.29 12.59 3.02
N ARG A 122 -4.66 11.38 2.59
CA ARG A 122 -5.32 10.37 3.42
C ARG A 122 -4.43 9.94 4.59
N LEU A 123 -3.14 9.71 4.33
CA LEU A 123 -2.17 9.35 5.36
C LEU A 123 -1.96 10.48 6.37
N LYS A 124 -1.80 11.72 5.89
CA LYS A 124 -1.67 12.90 6.76
C LYS A 124 -2.92 13.06 7.64
N THR A 125 -4.10 12.91 7.05
CA THR A 125 -5.37 12.98 7.80
C THR A 125 -5.46 11.88 8.85
N LEU A 126 -5.09 10.65 8.50
CA LEU A 126 -5.05 9.52 9.42
C LEU A 126 -4.12 9.81 10.61
N ARG A 127 -2.91 10.34 10.36
CA ARG A 127 -1.95 10.73 11.39
C ARG A 127 -2.56 11.75 12.36
N GLU A 128 -3.20 12.80 11.85
CA GLU A 128 -3.83 13.82 12.69
C GLU A 128 -5.00 13.27 13.49
N ILE A 129 -5.83 12.38 12.91
CA ILE A 129 -6.90 11.69 13.64
C ILE A 129 -6.32 10.91 14.83
N ILE A 130 -5.25 10.14 14.62
CA ILE A 130 -4.62 9.37 15.71
C ILE A 130 -4.06 10.29 16.81
N ASN A 131 -3.58 11.48 16.46
CA ASN A 131 -3.03 12.44 17.43
C ASN A 131 -4.09 13.09 18.33
N ILE A 132 -5.33 13.23 17.87
CA ILE A 132 -6.42 13.86 18.65
C ILE A 132 -7.22 12.86 19.50
N LEU A 133 -7.12 11.57 19.19
CA LEU A 133 -7.85 10.51 19.89
C LEU A 133 -7.12 10.09 21.17
N THR A 134 -7.87 9.57 22.15
CA THR A 134 -7.24 8.87 23.28
C THR A 134 -6.58 7.57 22.81
N PRO A 135 -5.58 7.02 23.51
CA PRO A 135 -4.88 5.80 23.08
C PRO A 135 -5.80 4.62 22.78
N LEU A 136 -6.84 4.44 23.61
CA LEU A 136 -7.87 3.43 23.40
C LEU A 136 -8.69 3.70 22.12
N GLN A 137 -9.16 4.93 21.92
CA GLN A 137 -9.92 5.31 20.73
C GLN A 137 -9.08 5.18 19.45
N ALA A 138 -7.81 5.58 19.50
CA ALA A 138 -6.87 5.45 18.40
C ALA A 138 -6.66 3.98 18.01
N THR A 139 -6.51 3.10 19.01
CA THR A 139 -6.37 1.66 18.81
C THR A 139 -7.63 1.07 18.17
N ASP A 140 -8.82 1.38 18.70
CA ASP A 140 -10.10 0.92 18.13
C ASP A 140 -10.30 1.43 16.69
N PHE A 141 -9.94 2.69 16.44
CA PHE A 141 -10.03 3.31 15.12
C PHE A 141 -9.10 2.63 14.10
N LEU A 142 -7.84 2.36 14.48
CA LEU A 142 -6.88 1.66 13.62
C LEU A 142 -7.33 0.24 13.33
N MET A 143 -7.86 -0.47 14.33
CA MET A 143 -8.42 -1.80 14.13
C MET A 143 -9.60 -1.79 13.16
N ALA A 144 -10.53 -0.84 13.31
CA ALA A 144 -11.65 -0.69 12.38
C ALA A 144 -11.16 -0.40 10.96
N THR A 145 -10.15 0.47 10.83
CA THR A 145 -9.51 0.80 9.55
C THR A 145 -8.89 -0.45 8.89
N MET A 146 -8.10 -1.24 9.64
CA MET A 146 -7.48 -2.48 9.16
C MET A 146 -8.54 -3.51 8.75
N LYS A 147 -9.57 -3.73 9.58
CA LYS A 147 -10.68 -4.64 9.26
C LYS A 147 -11.40 -4.23 7.98
N LEU A 148 -11.68 -2.94 7.81
CA LEU A 148 -12.29 -2.40 6.60
C LEU A 148 -11.38 -2.64 5.39
N HIS A 149 -10.10 -2.31 5.51
CA HIS A 149 -9.13 -2.45 4.43
C HIS A 149 -9.00 -3.91 3.95
N LEU A 150 -8.83 -4.85 4.89
CA LEU A 150 -8.81 -6.29 4.61
C LEU A 150 -10.11 -6.77 3.96
N SER A 151 -11.27 -6.29 4.45
CA SER A 151 -12.57 -6.66 3.91
C SER A 151 -12.78 -6.16 2.49
N VAL A 152 -12.37 -4.93 2.19
CA VAL A 152 -12.43 -4.32 0.85
C VAL A 152 -11.49 -5.05 -0.10
N HIS A 153 -10.28 -5.40 0.35
CA HIS A 153 -9.33 -6.19 -0.44
C HIS A 153 -9.91 -7.56 -0.84
N GLU A 154 -10.45 -8.29 0.13
CA GLU A 154 -11.07 -9.60 -0.12
C GLU A 154 -12.32 -9.50 -1.01
N TRP A 155 -13.10 -8.42 -0.86
CA TRP A 155 -14.21 -8.14 -1.78
C TRP A 155 -13.72 -7.89 -3.21
N GLY A 156 -12.65 -7.10 -3.38
CA GLY A 156 -12.02 -6.85 -4.67
C GLY A 156 -11.56 -8.14 -5.34
N LYS A 157 -10.85 -9.01 -4.60
CA LYS A 157 -10.43 -10.33 -5.10
C LYS A 157 -11.61 -11.16 -5.60
N ARG A 158 -12.69 -11.28 -4.81
CA ARG A 158 -13.89 -12.02 -5.21
C ARG A 158 -14.55 -11.42 -6.45
N ARG A 159 -14.60 -10.10 -6.55
CA ARG A 159 -15.15 -9.41 -7.72
C ARG A 159 -14.31 -9.73 -8.95
N ASP A 160 -13.00 -9.63 -8.87
CA ASP A 160 -12.12 -9.83 -10.02
C ASP A 160 -12.15 -11.29 -10.52
N HIS A 161 -12.25 -12.26 -9.61
CA HIS A 161 -12.50 -13.68 -9.96
C HIS A 161 -13.85 -13.85 -10.67
N LYS A 162 -14.93 -13.25 -10.17
CA LYS A 162 -16.27 -13.35 -10.77
C LYS A 162 -16.36 -12.74 -12.18
N HIS A 163 -15.53 -11.74 -12.49
CA HIS A 163 -15.51 -11.08 -13.80
C HIS A 163 -14.43 -11.64 -14.74
N GLY A 164 -13.80 -12.78 -14.39
CA GLY A 164 -12.81 -13.45 -15.25
C GLY A 164 -11.51 -12.66 -15.44
N ARG A 165 -11.20 -11.69 -14.57
CA ARG A 165 -9.96 -10.88 -14.65
C ARG A 165 -8.75 -11.57 -14.01
N LEU A 166 -8.98 -12.73 -13.39
CA LEU A 166 -7.97 -13.66 -12.88
C LEU A 166 -8.35 -15.05 -13.40
N SER A 167 -7.86 -15.41 -14.59
CA SER A 167 -7.81 -16.79 -15.03
C SER A 167 -6.48 -17.37 -14.56
N ASP A 168 -6.55 -18.32 -13.62
CA ASP A 168 -5.40 -19.16 -13.25
C ASP A 168 -4.92 -19.91 -14.50
N ASN A 169 -3.74 -19.54 -14.99
CA ASN A 169 -2.92 -20.33 -15.91
C ASN A 169 -1.49 -20.32 -15.37
#